data_AF-A0A515A3Y4-F1
#
_entry.id   AF-A0A515A3Y4-F1
#
_cell.length_a   1.000
_cell.length_b   1.000
_cell.length_c   1.000
_cell.angle_alpha   90.00
_cell.angle_beta   90.00
_cell.angle_gamma   90.00
#
_symmetry.space_group_name_H-M   'P 1'
#
loop_
_entity.id
_entity.type
_entity.pdbx_description
1 polymer ?
#
loop_
_entity_poly.entity_id
_entity_poly.type
_entity_poly.pdbx_seq_one_letter_code
_entity_poly.pdbx_strand_id
1 'polypeptide(L)'
;MKTTLLRWLLFMGLTGCKEELFPLTPPDYSISIPGCHPPAIDQNIVGTWHFESNLANNGAGRVSTKGTVTFDQKGNIIDPDTLFSNDLGSGQIRTKTYNPAVNSPFSDYPQQLFVVYRTFKDVTNTSSSAEYFYVVSNECDRIHISSLHTNNEIGFVLTK
;
A
#
# COMPACT_ATOMS: atom_id res chain seq x y z
N MET A 1 -37.78 45.96 49.78
CA MET A 1 -36.57 45.72 48.94
C MET A 1 -35.46 45.33 49.91
N LYS A 2 -35.19 44.03 50.15
CA LYS A 2 -34.14 43.20 49.49
C LYS A 2 -32.84 44.02 49.36
N THR A 3 -31.72 43.75 50.05
CA THR A 3 -31.05 42.46 50.27
C THR A 3 -30.07 42.51 51.46
N THR A 4 -30.16 41.52 52.32
CA THR A 4 -29.19 41.13 53.36
C THR A 4 -28.25 40.05 52.80
N LEU A 5 -27.12 39.83 53.48
CA LEU A 5 -26.29 38.61 53.47
C LEU A 5 -25.25 38.48 52.34
N LEU A 6 -24.09 39.12 52.53
CA LEU A 6 -22.84 38.76 51.88
C LEU A 6 -21.70 38.67 52.90
N ARG A 7 -21.72 37.62 53.72
CA ARG A 7 -20.62 37.13 54.57
C ARG A 7 -21.12 35.80 55.13
N TRP A 8 -20.26 34.79 55.20
CA TRP A 8 -20.54 33.41 55.68
C TRP A 8 -20.86 32.34 54.63
N LEU A 9 -20.05 32.22 53.57
CA LEU A 9 -20.03 31.04 52.69
C LEU A 9 -18.61 30.53 52.38
N LEU A 10 -17.70 30.63 53.35
CA LEU A 10 -16.33 30.12 53.24
C LEU A 10 -16.00 29.19 54.41
N PHE A 11 -16.82 28.16 54.65
CA PHE A 11 -16.44 27.03 55.52
C PHE A 11 -17.33 25.80 55.23
N MET A 12 -17.08 25.14 54.11
CA MET A 12 -17.34 23.72 53.86
C MET A 12 -16.27 23.33 52.83
N GLY A 13 -15.40 22.35 52.99
CA GLY A 13 -15.39 21.15 53.80
C GLY A 13 -14.43 20.24 53.03
N LEU A 14 -13.13 20.30 53.36
CA LEU A 14 -12.12 19.42 52.77
C LEU A 14 -12.19 18.07 53.49
N THR A 15 -13.22 17.27 53.21
CA THR A 15 -13.13 15.83 53.46
C THR A 15 -12.31 15.24 52.33
N GLY A 16 -11.02 15.05 52.57
CA GLY A 16 -10.13 14.38 51.63
C GLY A 16 -10.62 12.97 51.35
N CYS A 17 -11.10 12.72 50.14
CA CYS A 17 -11.19 11.38 49.60
C CYS A 17 -9.76 10.85 49.53
N LYS A 18 -9.42 9.92 50.43
CA LYS A 18 -8.21 9.13 50.30
C LYS A 18 -8.49 8.13 49.17
N GLU A 19 -8.18 8.53 47.94
CA GLU A 19 -8.24 7.62 46.80
C GLU A 19 -7.18 6.54 47.01
N GLU A 20 -7.64 5.34 47.36
CA GLU A 20 -6.82 4.14 47.22
C GLU A 20 -6.64 3.88 45.73
N LEU A 21 -5.44 4.14 45.24
CA LEU A 21 -5.02 3.73 43.90
C LEU A 21 -4.95 2.21 43.88
N PHE A 22 -6.02 1.57 43.38
CA PHE A 22 -5.92 0.19 42.93
C PHE A 22 -5.14 0.19 41.63
N PRO A 23 -3.90 -0.35 41.58
CA PRO A 23 -3.19 -0.49 40.32
C PRO A 23 -4.06 -1.35 39.40
N LEU A 24 -4.35 -0.82 38.20
CA LEU A 24 -5.02 -1.57 37.16
C LEU A 24 -4.22 -2.86 36.92
N THR A 25 -4.93 -3.99 36.84
CA THR A 25 -4.35 -5.25 36.38
C THR A 25 -3.59 -4.96 35.08
N PRO A 26 -2.29 -5.30 34.99
CA PRO A 26 -1.54 -5.08 33.76
C PRO A 26 -2.31 -5.70 32.59
N PRO A 27 -2.35 -5.04 31.42
CA PRO A 27 -2.95 -5.65 30.25
C PRO A 27 -2.29 -7.01 30.03
N ASP A 28 -3.12 -8.04 29.93
CA ASP A 28 -2.67 -9.38 29.64
C ASP A 28 -2.05 -9.35 28.24
N TYR A 29 -0.73 -9.39 28.15
CA TYR A 29 0.02 -9.40 26.88
C TYR A 29 -0.20 -10.70 26.08
N SER A 30 -1.14 -11.55 26.51
CA SER A 30 -1.58 -12.75 25.79
C SER A 30 -2.78 -12.51 24.85
N ILE A 31 -3.09 -11.26 24.48
CA ILE A 31 -3.86 -11.04 23.24
C ILE A 31 -2.92 -11.45 22.10
N SER A 32 -3.07 -12.69 21.62
CA SER A 32 -2.58 -13.04 20.30
C SER A 32 -3.21 -12.05 19.34
N ILE A 33 -2.43 -11.07 18.86
CA ILE A 33 -2.80 -10.33 17.65
C ILE A 33 -3.12 -11.44 16.65
N PRO A 34 -4.36 -11.57 16.15
CA PRO A 34 -4.66 -12.58 15.16
C PRO A 34 -3.73 -12.29 14.00
N GLY A 35 -2.69 -13.13 13.86
CA GLY A 35 -1.65 -12.93 12.87
C GLY A 35 -2.36 -12.86 11.53
N CYS A 36 -2.30 -11.70 10.89
CA CYS A 36 -3.00 -11.55 9.63
C CYS A 36 -2.43 -12.55 8.65
N HIS A 37 -3.27 -13.48 8.19
CA HIS A 37 -2.89 -14.41 7.15
C HIS A 37 -3.17 -13.73 5.82
N PRO A 38 -2.13 -13.30 5.09
CA PRO A 38 -2.34 -12.65 3.81
C PRO A 38 -3.02 -13.62 2.85
N PRO A 39 -4.09 -13.20 2.15
CA PRO A 39 -4.66 -14.03 1.10
C PRO A 39 -3.65 -14.16 -0.05
N ALA A 40 -3.92 -15.06 -1.00
CA ALA A 40 -3.10 -15.19 -2.20
C ALA A 40 -2.99 -13.84 -2.93
N ILE A 41 -1.87 -13.60 -3.64
CA ILE A 41 -1.56 -12.29 -4.23
C ILE A 41 -2.64 -11.82 -5.21
N ASP A 42 -3.32 -12.74 -5.89
CA ASP A 42 -4.43 -12.47 -6.80
C ASP A 42 -5.64 -11.85 -6.13
N GLN A 43 -5.84 -12.13 -4.84
CA GLN A 43 -6.86 -11.54 -4.00
C GLN A 43 -6.33 -10.32 -3.23
N ASN A 44 -5.10 -10.39 -2.71
CA ASN A 44 -4.57 -9.34 -1.83
C ASN A 44 -4.30 -8.04 -2.57
N ILE A 45 -3.82 -8.10 -3.82
CA ILE A 45 -3.43 -6.91 -4.58
C ILE A 45 -4.60 -5.98 -4.91
N VAL A 46 -5.83 -6.50 -4.93
CA VAL A 46 -7.03 -5.73 -5.28
C VAL A 46 -7.28 -4.61 -4.27
N GLY A 47 -7.42 -3.39 -4.76
CA GLY A 47 -7.66 -2.21 -3.95
C GLY A 47 -6.76 -1.04 -4.34
N THR A 48 -6.91 0.05 -3.59
CA THR A 48 -6.04 1.23 -3.69
C THR A 48 -4.91 1.11 -2.69
N TRP A 49 -3.70 1.41 -3.14
CA TRP A 49 -2.47 1.31 -2.38
C TRP A 49 -1.68 2.61 -2.49
N HIS A 50 -1.01 2.99 -1.40
CA HIS A 50 0.14 3.88 -1.48
C HIS A 50 1.35 3.11 -1.95
N PHE A 51 2.13 3.68 -2.87
CA PHE A 51 3.37 3.07 -3.32
C PHE A 51 4.59 3.92 -3.00
N GLU A 52 5.71 3.23 -2.73
CA GLU A 52 7.05 3.77 -2.85
C GLU A 52 7.82 2.92 -3.86
N SER A 53 8.39 3.54 -4.88
CA SER A 53 9.01 2.87 -6.02
C SER A 53 10.37 3.46 -6.33
N ASN A 54 11.30 2.63 -6.76
CA ASN A 54 12.57 3.05 -7.34
C ASN A 54 12.77 2.48 -8.76
N LEU A 55 11.66 2.07 -9.40
CA LEU A 55 11.65 1.69 -10.80
C LEU A 55 12.23 2.82 -11.66
N ALA A 56 13.03 2.46 -12.66
CA ALA A 56 13.56 3.43 -13.61
C ALA A 56 12.45 3.87 -14.57
N ASN A 57 12.03 5.12 -14.49
CA ASN A 57 11.10 5.71 -15.45
C ASN A 57 11.88 6.28 -16.63
N ASN A 58 11.67 5.72 -17.83
CA ASN A 58 12.13 6.27 -19.12
C ASN A 58 13.66 6.49 -19.21
N GLY A 59 14.46 5.62 -18.60
CA GLY A 59 15.93 5.71 -18.64
C GLY A 59 16.53 6.86 -17.82
N ALA A 60 15.71 7.71 -17.21
CA ALA A 60 16.15 8.55 -16.10
C ALA A 60 16.44 7.63 -14.91
N GLY A 61 17.51 7.89 -14.15
CA GLY A 61 17.99 7.03 -13.07
C GLY A 61 16.93 6.69 -12.01
N ARG A 62 17.27 5.79 -11.08
CA ARG A 62 16.40 5.29 -9.98
C ARG A 62 15.94 6.43 -9.06
N VAL A 63 15.00 7.26 -9.49
CA VAL A 63 14.39 8.29 -8.67
C VAL A 63 13.29 7.63 -7.84
N SER A 64 13.36 7.80 -6.52
CA SER A 64 12.27 7.35 -5.66
C SER A 64 11.00 8.12 -5.99
N THR A 65 9.98 7.41 -6.45
CA THR A 65 8.64 7.94 -6.72
C THR A 65 7.68 7.39 -5.69
N LYS A 66 6.70 8.22 -5.31
CA LYS A 66 5.65 7.86 -4.37
C LYS A 66 4.32 8.33 -4.91
N GLY A 67 3.26 7.62 -4.56
CA GLY A 67 1.93 7.97 -5.02
C GLY A 67 0.90 6.92 -4.66
N THR A 68 -0.15 6.86 -5.47
CA THR A 68 -1.25 5.94 -5.34
C THR A 68 -1.46 5.15 -6.62
N VAL A 69 -1.84 3.89 -6.46
CA VAL A 69 -2.22 3.00 -7.55
C VAL A 69 -3.40 2.15 -7.12
N THR A 70 -4.32 1.87 -8.03
CA THR A 70 -5.46 0.99 -7.78
C THR A 70 -5.45 -0.18 -8.73
N PHE A 71 -5.59 -1.39 -8.18
CA PHE A 71 -5.76 -2.64 -8.90
C PHE A 71 -7.20 -3.10 -8.74
N ASP A 72 -7.94 -3.25 -9.85
CA ASP A 72 -9.32 -3.71 -9.81
C ASP A 72 -9.46 -5.23 -10.01
N GLN A 73 -10.60 -5.78 -9.59
CA GLN A 73 -10.89 -7.22 -9.73
C GLN A 73 -10.96 -7.73 -11.17
N LYS A 74 -11.06 -6.83 -12.16
CA LYS A 74 -11.11 -7.17 -13.59
C LYS A 74 -9.71 -7.18 -14.21
N GLY A 75 -8.66 -6.91 -13.43
CA GLY A 75 -7.29 -6.85 -13.89
C GLY A 75 -6.89 -5.51 -14.48
N ASN A 76 -7.64 -4.42 -14.29
CA ASN A 76 -7.23 -3.08 -14.72
C ASN A 76 -6.43 -2.36 -13.63
N ILE A 77 -5.61 -1.41 -14.06
CA ILE A 77 -4.83 -0.53 -13.19
C ILE A 77 -5.28 0.91 -13.40
N ILE A 78 -5.59 1.61 -12.31
CA ILE A 78 -5.73 3.07 -12.27
C ILE A 78 -4.48 3.61 -11.61
N ASP A 79 -3.64 4.28 -12.39
CA ASP A 79 -2.28 4.70 -12.02
C ASP A 79 -2.09 6.22 -12.26
N PRO A 80 -2.69 7.07 -11.41
CA PRO A 80 -2.65 8.52 -11.59
C PRO A 80 -1.24 9.10 -11.34
N ASP A 81 -0.50 8.50 -10.41
CA ASP A 81 0.84 8.94 -10.02
C ASP A 81 1.96 8.21 -10.80
N THR A 82 1.58 7.46 -11.83
CA THR A 82 2.47 6.92 -12.87
C THR A 82 3.53 5.92 -12.40
N LEU A 83 3.18 5.03 -11.46
CA LEU A 83 4.01 3.90 -11.04
C LEU A 83 4.57 3.11 -12.23
N PHE A 84 3.76 2.88 -13.27
CA PHE A 84 4.14 2.08 -14.44
C PHE A 84 4.46 2.90 -15.70
N SER A 85 4.84 4.17 -15.53
CA SER A 85 5.10 5.18 -16.57
C SER A 85 3.94 5.38 -17.57
N ASN A 86 3.89 6.56 -18.19
CA ASN A 86 3.06 6.83 -19.36
C ASN A 86 4.01 7.28 -20.47
N ASP A 87 4.89 6.39 -20.92
CA ASP A 87 5.96 6.80 -21.84
C ASP A 87 5.39 7.27 -23.19
N LEU A 88 5.63 8.54 -23.51
CA LEU A 88 5.18 9.21 -24.71
C LEU A 88 5.98 8.79 -25.95
N GLY A 89 7.15 8.16 -25.78
CA GLY A 89 8.01 7.71 -26.88
C GLY A 89 7.42 6.56 -27.72
N SER A 90 6.46 5.82 -27.15
CA SER A 90 5.82 4.65 -27.78
C SER A 90 4.36 4.90 -28.20
N GLY A 91 3.88 6.14 -28.08
CA GLY A 91 2.48 6.53 -28.24
C GLY A 91 1.72 6.62 -26.91
N GLN A 92 0.47 7.09 -26.95
CA GLN A 92 -0.34 7.26 -25.73
C GLN A 92 -0.77 5.90 -25.15
N ILE A 93 -0.43 5.64 -23.89
CA ILE A 93 -0.98 4.48 -23.15
C ILE A 93 -2.50 4.66 -23.03
N ARG A 94 -3.25 3.65 -23.48
CA ARG A 94 -4.71 3.61 -23.39
C ARG A 94 -5.20 2.84 -22.18
N THR A 95 -4.56 1.72 -21.91
CA THR A 95 -4.96 0.81 -20.83
C THR A 95 -3.72 0.22 -20.18
N LYS A 96 -3.80 0.08 -18.86
CA LYS A 96 -2.87 -0.70 -18.05
C LYS A 96 -3.66 -1.83 -17.41
N THR A 97 -3.20 -3.05 -17.58
CA THR A 97 -3.78 -4.23 -16.94
C THR A 97 -2.71 -5.02 -16.22
N TYR A 98 -3.11 -5.89 -15.30
CA TYR A 98 -2.19 -6.75 -14.57
C TYR A 98 -2.69 -8.19 -14.52
N ASN A 99 -1.74 -9.10 -14.35
CA ASN A 99 -2.02 -10.47 -13.95
C ASN A 99 -1.06 -10.84 -12.80
N PRO A 100 -1.59 -11.15 -11.60
CA PRO A 100 -0.79 -11.35 -10.42
C PRO A 100 -0.09 -12.71 -10.35
N ALA A 101 -0.45 -13.67 -11.21
CA ALA A 101 0.12 -15.01 -11.23
C ALA A 101 0.15 -15.59 -12.66
N VAL A 102 1.22 -15.32 -13.41
CA VAL A 102 1.48 -15.97 -14.71
C VAL A 102 2.64 -16.96 -14.60
N ASN A 103 2.62 -17.98 -15.45
CA ASN A 103 3.81 -18.81 -15.66
C ASN A 103 4.92 -17.94 -16.27
N SER A 104 6.10 -18.01 -15.68
CA SER A 104 7.26 -17.26 -16.17
C SER A 104 7.63 -17.70 -17.59
N PRO A 105 7.89 -16.74 -18.50
CA PRO A 105 8.45 -17.03 -19.82
C PRO A 105 9.98 -17.22 -19.78
N PHE A 106 10.63 -17.00 -18.63
CA PHE A 106 12.08 -17.04 -18.47
C PHE A 106 12.52 -18.39 -17.92
N SER A 107 13.42 -19.08 -18.62
CA SER A 107 13.87 -20.44 -18.25
C SER A 107 14.61 -20.50 -16.91
N ASP A 108 15.26 -19.40 -16.52
CA ASP A 108 16.00 -19.23 -15.27
C ASP A 108 15.10 -18.85 -14.08
N TYR A 109 13.81 -18.55 -14.31
CA TYR A 109 12.83 -18.24 -13.28
C TYR A 109 11.59 -19.13 -13.45
N PRO A 110 11.51 -20.32 -12.84
CA PRO A 110 10.36 -21.23 -13.04
C PRO A 110 9.10 -20.86 -12.22
N GLN A 111 9.19 -19.86 -11.33
CA GLN A 111 8.11 -19.46 -10.44
C GLN A 111 7.05 -18.59 -11.11
N GLN A 112 5.88 -18.47 -10.49
CA GLN A 112 4.84 -17.55 -10.95
C GLN A 112 5.29 -16.09 -10.79
N LEU A 113 4.91 -15.25 -11.76
CA LEU A 113 5.29 -13.85 -11.82
C LEU A 113 4.06 -12.93 -11.80
N PHE A 114 4.27 -11.72 -11.30
CA PHE A 114 3.34 -10.61 -11.44
C PHE A 114 3.65 -9.87 -12.74
N VAL A 115 2.65 -9.60 -13.57
CA VAL A 115 2.85 -8.94 -14.88
C VAL A 115 1.96 -7.73 -15.02
N VAL A 116 2.54 -6.66 -15.55
CA VAL A 116 1.81 -5.48 -16.00
C VAL A 116 1.86 -5.42 -17.52
N TYR A 117 0.68 -5.33 -18.14
CA TYR A 117 0.54 -5.10 -19.56
C TYR A 117 0.18 -3.64 -19.81
N ARG A 118 0.86 -3.03 -20.79
CA ARG A 118 0.56 -1.69 -21.28
C ARG A 118 0.14 -1.81 -22.74
N THR A 119 -1.01 -1.27 -23.08
CA THR A 119 -1.47 -1.19 -24.47
C THR A 119 -1.33 0.24 -24.95
N PHE A 120 -0.59 0.41 -26.05
CA PHE A 120 -0.37 1.67 -26.73
C PHE A 120 -1.26 1.71 -27.97
N LYS A 121 -1.77 2.90 -28.28
CA LYS A 121 -2.41 3.13 -29.57
C LYS A 121 -1.79 4.36 -30.21
N ASP A 122 -1.10 4.14 -31.31
CA ASP A 122 -0.78 5.20 -32.26
C ASP A 122 -1.88 5.25 -33.34
N VAL A 123 -1.92 6.34 -34.10
CA VAL A 123 -3.03 6.71 -35.02
C VAL A 123 -3.53 5.55 -35.90
N THR A 124 -2.68 4.58 -36.24
CA THR A 124 -3.01 3.42 -37.08
C THR A 124 -2.75 2.04 -36.47
N ASN A 125 -1.99 1.94 -35.36
CA ASN A 125 -1.51 0.66 -34.83
C ASN A 125 -1.71 0.54 -33.31
N THR A 126 -2.15 -0.64 -32.88
CA THR A 126 -2.17 -1.04 -31.46
C THR A 126 -0.94 -1.91 -31.19
N SER A 127 -0.13 -1.54 -30.20
CA SER A 127 0.98 -2.36 -29.72
C SER A 127 0.81 -2.61 -28.22
N SER A 128 1.48 -3.65 -27.70
CA SER A 128 1.49 -3.95 -26.27
C SER A 128 2.89 -4.24 -25.76
N SER A 129 3.15 -3.91 -24.51
CA SER A 129 4.33 -4.34 -23.77
C SER A 129 3.91 -5.06 -22.50
N ALA A 130 4.76 -5.97 -22.04
CA ALA A 130 4.62 -6.69 -20.78
C ALA A 130 5.86 -6.45 -19.93
N GLU A 131 5.65 -6.10 -18.66
CA GLU A 131 6.70 -5.96 -17.67
C GLU A 131 6.47 -6.99 -16.57
N TYR A 132 7.50 -7.80 -16.32
CA TYR A 132 7.43 -8.94 -15.42
C TYR A 132 8.15 -8.62 -14.11
N PHE A 133 7.51 -8.98 -13.01
CA PHE A 133 7.97 -8.72 -11.67
C PHE A 133 7.86 -9.98 -10.81
N TYR A 134 8.70 -10.01 -9.78
CA TYR A 134 8.68 -11.01 -8.73
C TYR A 134 8.02 -10.46 -7.47
N VAL A 135 7.12 -11.23 -6.87
CA VAL A 135 6.50 -10.90 -5.58
C VAL A 135 7.44 -11.35 -4.47
N VAL A 136 8.11 -10.39 -3.82
CA VAL A 136 9.09 -10.64 -2.76
C VAL A 136 8.40 -10.96 -1.43
N SER A 137 7.38 -10.18 -1.09
CA SER A 137 6.53 -10.44 0.08
C SER A 137 5.09 -9.99 -0.19
N ASN A 138 4.15 -10.69 0.45
CA ASN A 138 2.71 -10.45 0.32
C ASN A 138 2.11 -10.50 1.73
N GLU A 139 2.15 -9.41 2.45
CA GLU A 139 1.54 -9.22 3.77
C GLU A 139 0.20 -8.50 3.61
N CYS A 140 -0.67 -8.55 4.61
CA CYS A 140 -2.03 -8.01 4.49
C CYS A 140 -2.11 -6.52 4.15
N ASP A 141 -1.19 -5.74 4.70
CA ASP A 141 -1.15 -4.29 4.55
C ASP A 141 0.14 -3.83 3.86
N ARG A 142 0.96 -4.78 3.37
CA ARG A 142 2.22 -4.50 2.69
C ARG A 142 2.56 -5.54 1.64
N ILE A 143 2.77 -5.12 0.40
CA ILE A 143 3.22 -6.00 -0.68
C ILE A 143 4.52 -5.45 -1.24
N HIS A 144 5.56 -6.27 -1.35
CA HIS A 144 6.83 -5.90 -1.98
C HIS A 144 6.98 -6.63 -3.30
N ILE A 145 7.12 -5.87 -4.38
CA ILE A 145 7.26 -6.37 -5.75
C ILE A 145 8.57 -5.85 -6.34
N SER A 146 9.39 -6.75 -6.90
CA SER A 146 10.70 -6.44 -7.48
C SER A 146 10.71 -6.69 -8.98
N SER A 147 11.44 -5.86 -9.73
CA SER A 147 11.85 -6.17 -11.09
C SER A 147 12.73 -7.43 -11.12
N LEU A 148 12.58 -8.24 -12.16
CA LEU A 148 13.40 -9.42 -12.38
C LEU A 148 14.88 -9.07 -12.53
N HIS A 149 15.75 -10.01 -12.14
CA HIS A 149 17.22 -9.89 -12.29
C HIS A 149 17.84 -8.71 -11.53
N THR A 150 17.17 -8.17 -10.51
CA THR A 150 17.66 -7.03 -9.72
C THR A 150 17.97 -7.33 -8.26
N ASN A 151 17.97 -8.61 -7.84
CA ASN A 151 18.21 -9.03 -6.45
C ASN A 151 17.34 -8.29 -5.42
N ASN A 152 16.09 -7.97 -5.78
CA ASN A 152 15.15 -7.20 -4.94
C ASN A 152 15.59 -5.76 -4.65
N GLU A 153 16.56 -5.22 -5.39
CA GLU A 153 17.01 -3.83 -5.24
C GLU A 153 16.14 -2.84 -5.99
N ILE A 154 15.47 -3.27 -7.08
CA ILE A 154 14.64 -2.40 -7.93
C ILE A 154 13.21 -2.94 -7.92
N GLY A 155 12.25 -2.09 -7.59
CA GLY A 155 10.87 -2.49 -7.45
C GLY A 155 10.01 -1.41 -6.83
N PHE A 156 8.94 -1.85 -6.19
CA PHE A 156 8.02 -1.00 -5.47
C PHE A 156 7.40 -1.74 -4.29
N VAL A 157 7.08 -0.97 -3.25
CA VAL A 157 6.37 -1.42 -2.07
C VAL A 157 5.01 -0.77 -2.07
N LEU A 158 3.97 -1.57 -1.85
CA LEU A 158 2.59 -1.14 -1.68
C LEU A 158 2.25 -1.20 -0.20
N THR A 159 1.60 -0.16 0.33
CA THR A 159 1.09 -0.09 1.71
C THR A 159 -0.34 0.44 1.73
N LYS A 160 -1.19 -0.10 2.60
CA LYS A 160 -2.53 0.43 2.87
C LYS A 160 -2.49 1.61 3.82
#